data_AF-A0A6I1VZY2-F1
#
_entry.id   AF-A0A6I1VZY2-F1
#
_cell.length_a   1.000
_cell.length_b   1.000
_cell.length_c   1.000
_cell.angle_alpha   90.00
_cell.angle_beta   90.00
_cell.angle_gamma   90.00
#
_symmetry.space_group_name_H-M   'P 1'
#
loop_
_entity.id
_entity.type
_entity.pdbx_description
1 polymer ?
#
loop_
_entity_poly.entity_id
_entity_poly.type
_entity_poly.pdbx_seq_one_letter_code
_entity_poly.pdbx_strand_id
1 'polypeptide(L)' 'MLDELLSRMSRYTPRTLETDRSFPEAAVLLPVTRSDKPELILTLRASGLSTHGGE' A
#
# COMPACT_ATOMS: atom_id res chain seq x y z
N MET A 1 13.19 -1.70 -14.69
CA MET A 1 11.85 -2.03 -14.15
C MET A 1 11.39 -1.02 -13.09
N LEU A 2 12.20 -0.70 -12.08
CA LEU A 2 11.85 0.34 -11.09
C LEU A 2 11.58 1.71 -11.73
N ASP A 3 12.40 2.14 -12.70
CA ASP A 3 12.21 3.43 -13.39
C ASP A 3 10.89 3.49 -14.16
N GLU A 4 10.44 2.36 -14.71
CA GLU A 4 9.15 2.27 -15.39
C GLU A 4 8.00 2.42 -14.39
N LEU A 5 8.11 1.79 -13.21
CA LEU A 5 7.15 1.96 -12.13
C LEU A 5 7.07 3.42 -11.68
N LEU A 6 8.21 4.08 -11.47
CA LEU A 6 8.27 5.51 -11.12
C LEU A 6 7.65 6.38 -12.21
N SER A 7 7.96 6.11 -13.48
CA SER A 7 7.39 6.83 -14.63
C SER A 7 5.87 6.68 -14.71
N ARG A 8 5.34 5.47 -14.51
CA ARG A 8 3.87 5.22 -14.48
C ARG A 8 3.21 5.91 -13.28
N MET A 9 3.80 5.80 -12.09
CA MET A 9 3.24 6.39 -10.86
C MET A 9 3.20 7.92 -10.92
N SER A 10 4.25 8.56 -11.46
CA SER A 10 4.28 10.03 -11.60
C SER A 10 3.22 10.59 -12.57
N ARG A 11 2.73 9.76 -13.49
CA ARG A 11 1.67 10.13 -14.46
C ARG A 11 0.28 9.69 -14.01
N TYR A 12 0.19 8.92 -12.93
CA TYR A 12 -1.08 8.43 -12.42
C TYR A 12 -1.77 9.54 -11.62
N THR A 13 -3.02 9.86 -11.97
CA THR A 13 -3.89 10.71 -11.17
C THR A 13 -4.75 9.82 -10.27
N PRO A 14 -4.53 9.82 -8.94
CA PRO A 14 -5.38 9.07 -8.02
C PRO A 14 -6.83 9.54 -8.13
N ARG A 15 -7.76 8.58 -8.09
CA ARG A 15 -9.18 8.91 -7.97
C ARG A 15 -9.52 9.03 -6.49
N THR A 16 -10.38 9.98 -6.16
CA THR A 16 -11.02 10.01 -4.85
C THR A 16 -11.89 8.76 -4.72
N LEU A 17 -11.66 8.00 -3.66
CA LEU A 17 -12.53 6.89 -3.31
C LEU A 17 -13.81 7.48 -2.70
N GLU A 18 -14.94 7.33 -3.37
CA GLU A 18 -16.23 7.73 -2.79
C GLU A 18 -16.66 6.69 -1.77
N THR A 19 -16.60 7.08 -0.50
CA THR A 19 -17.01 6.29 0.65
C THR A 19 -17.82 7.18 1.60
N ASP A 20 -18.64 6.55 2.45
CA ASP A 20 -19.32 7.29 3.51
C ASP A 20 -18.25 7.89 4.45
N ARG A 21 -18.34 9.20 4.68
CA ARG A 21 -17.38 9.94 5.52
C ARG A 21 -17.45 9.56 7.00
N SER A 22 -18.46 8.79 7.40
CA SER A 22 -18.56 8.22 8.75
C SER A 22 -17.63 7.03 8.99
N PHE A 23 -17.10 6.41 7.94
CA PHE A 23 -16.16 5.30 8.11
C PHE A 23 -14.81 5.78 8.65
N PRO A 24 -14.18 5.01 9.56
CA PRO A 24 -12.82 5.28 9.99
C PRO A 24 -11.85 5.28 8.80
N GLU A 25 -11.02 6.31 8.70
CA GLU A 25 -10.01 6.43 7.66
C GLU A 25 -8.68 5.84 8.11
N ALA A 26 -8.00 5.13 7.21
CA ALA A 26 -6.65 4.65 7.40
C ALA A 26 -5.88 4.71 6.08
N ALA A 27 -4.57 4.99 6.16
CA ALA A 27 -3.66 4.91 5.04
C ALA A 27 -2.62 3.83 5.29
N VAL A 28 -2.18 3.18 4.22
CA VAL A 28 -1.10 2.18 4.24
C VAL A 28 0.01 2.60 3.28
N LEU A 29 1.24 2.26 3.65
CA LEU A 29 2.37 2.36 2.74
C LEU A 29 2.42 1.10 1.87
N LEU A 30 2.64 1.27 0.56
CA LEU A 30 2.98 0.19 -0.36
C LEU A 30 4.50 0.24 -0.65
N PRO A 31 5.34 -0.38 0.18
CA PRO A 31 6.79 -0.35 0.01
C PRO A 31 7.24 -1.26 -1.15
N VAL A 32 8.10 -0.71 -2.02
CA VAL A 32 8.70 -1.42 -3.16
C VAL A 32 10.21 -1.45 -3.01
N THR A 33 10.82 -2.62 -3.16
CA THR A 33 12.28 -2.79 -3.08
C THR A 33 13.00 -2.16 -4.29
N ARG A 34 14.28 -1.79 -4.10
CA ARG A 34 15.12 -1.17 -5.15
C ARG A 34 16.05 -2.17 -5.85
N SER A 35 15.51 -3.30 -6.29
CA SER A 35 16.22 -4.33 -7.06
C SER A 35 15.84 -4.29 -8.54
N ASP A 36 16.59 -5.03 -9.38
CA ASP A 36 16.29 -5.16 -10.81
C ASP A 36 14.91 -5.80 -11.07
N LYS A 37 14.46 -6.65 -10.12
CA LYS A 37 13.13 -7.25 -10.06
C LYS A 37 12.44 -6.77 -8.78
N PRO A 38 11.77 -5.60 -8.80
CA PRO A 38 11.18 -5.01 -7.60
C PRO A 38 10.05 -5.88 -7.02
N GLU A 39 9.98 -5.92 -5.69
CA GLU A 39 9.02 -6.71 -4.92
C GLU A 39 8.26 -5.83 -3.92
N LEU A 40 7.08 -6.27 -3.49
CA LEU A 40 6.32 -5.64 -2.41
C LEU A 40 6.74 -6.21 -1.06
N ILE A 41 6.92 -5.34 -0.07
CA ILE A 41 7.13 -5.78 1.31
C ILE A 41 5.77 -5.88 2.00
N LEU A 42 5.47 -7.08 2.50
CA LEU A 42 4.28 -7.36 3.30
C LEU A 42 4.67 -7.52 4.77
N THR A 43 3.70 -7.32 5.66
CA THR A 43 3.88 -7.48 7.10
C THR A 43 3.02 -8.62 7.61
N LEU A 44 3.54 -9.38 8.57
CA LEU A 44 2.72 -10.27 9.40
C LEU A 44 2.35 -9.52 10.68
N ARG A 45 1.06 -9.36 10.94
CA ARG A 45 0.53 -8.67 12.11
C ARG A 45 0.68 -9.55 13.34
N ALA A 46 1.07 -8.93 14.46
CA ALA A 46 1.15 -9.63 15.73
C ALA A 46 -0.21 -10.24 16.09
N SER A 47 -0.21 -11.49 16.56
CA SER A 47 -1.43 -12.25 16.87
C SER A 47 -2.27 -11.62 17.99
N GLY A 48 -1.65 -10.83 18.87
CA GLY A 48 -2.33 -10.14 19.97
C GLY A 48 -3.05 -8.84 19.60
N LEU A 49 -3.09 -8.45 18.32
CA LEU A 49 -3.81 -7.23 17.91
C LEU A 49 -5.33 -7.47 17.93
N SER A 50 -6.06 -6.49 18.45
CA SER A 50 -7.53 -6.53 18.60
C SER A 50 -8.30 -6.58 17.27
N THR A 51 -7.63 -6.26 16.17
CA THR A 51 -8.17 -6.33 14.80
C THR A 51 -7.11 -6.95 13.89
N HIS A 52 -7.52 -7.92 13.06
CA HIS A 52 -6.69 -8.49 12.00
C HIS A 52 -5.37 -9.09 12.54
N GLY A 53 -5.41 -9.78 13.68
CA GLY A 53 -4.22 -10.41 14.28
C GLY A 53 -3.81 -11.67 13.53
N GLY A 54 -2.52 -11.80 13.20
CA GLY A 54 -1.99 -12.95 12.44
C GLY A 54 -2.22 -12.91 10.93
N GLU A 55 -2.83 -11.84 10.42
CA GLU A 55 -2.86 -11.51 8.98
C GLU A 55 -1.50 -11.06 8.46
#